data_AF-W9R0C3-F1
#
_entry.id   AF-W9R0C3-F1
#
_cell.length_a   1.000
_cell.length_b   1.000
_cell.length_c   1.000
_cell.angle_alpha   90.00
_cell.angle_beta   90.00
_cell.angle_gamma   90.00
#
_symmetry.space_group_name_H-M   'P 1'
#
loop_
_entity.id
_entity.type
_entity.pdbx_description
1 polymer ?
#
loop_
_entity_poly.entity_id
_entity_poly.type
_entity_poly.pdbx_seq_one_letter_code
_entity_poly.pdbx_strand_id
1 'polypeptide(L)'
;MFASSSLNLPSLGSSHPPSVPESKPKYPSPSAISLQTKAEAPYEPDSEPQAWKLKGSGSPQLKRWSRARALRSGRKLDRPGLRSSVAEVDRQIPVKKTADTEPNNATGSDGESDAAATAAKSIYMVSDGTGWTAEHSVNAALGQFEHCLVDRGCPVHTHMFSGIDDVERLMEIVKQAAKEGAMVAYTLADPSMAESARQACKLWGIPSTDILGPITEAIASHLGVSPSGLPRGAPGRSFPLSDDYFRRIEAIEFTIKQDDGALPQNLNKADIILAGVSRTGKTPLSIYLAQKGYKVANVPIVMGVELPKMLFQVDPEKVFGLTISPVVLQTIRRARAKSLGFTEEVRSNYSEMDYVREELEFARRVFAQNPVWPVIEVTGKAIEETSAVILRLYQDRKHRCSMPRISKRY
;
A
#
# COMPACT_ATOMS: atom_id res chain seq x y z
N MET A 1 -29.24 63.35 -27.21
CA MET A 1 -30.09 63.21 -26.00
C MET A 1 -29.31 62.33 -25.03
N PHE A 2 -28.42 62.89 -24.20
CA PHE A 2 -28.64 63.25 -22.77
C PHE A 2 -29.30 62.11 -21.98
N ALA A 3 -28.81 61.58 -20.85
CA ALA A 3 -27.67 61.91 -20.01
C ALA A 3 -27.32 60.73 -19.07
N SER A 4 -26.07 60.69 -18.63
CA SER A 4 -25.58 59.99 -17.42
C SER A 4 -25.96 60.81 -16.18
N SER A 5 -26.21 60.18 -15.02
CA SER A 5 -26.02 60.84 -13.72
C SER A 5 -25.83 59.84 -12.57
N SER A 6 -24.61 59.86 -12.04
CA SER A 6 -24.21 59.47 -10.70
C SER A 6 -24.65 60.52 -9.67
N LEU A 7 -24.93 60.13 -8.43
CA LEU A 7 -24.93 61.00 -7.23
C LEU A 7 -24.39 60.15 -6.07
N ASN A 8 -23.13 60.34 -5.64
CA ASN A 8 -22.57 61.31 -4.69
C ASN A 8 -22.92 61.08 -3.20
N LEU A 9 -21.88 60.75 -2.44
CA LEU A 9 -21.70 60.92 -0.99
C LEU A 9 -21.80 62.39 -0.56
N PRO A 10 -21.95 62.62 0.77
CA PRO A 10 -21.08 63.57 1.43
C PRO A 10 -20.41 63.01 2.70
N SER A 11 -19.16 63.44 2.88
CA SER A 11 -18.26 63.29 4.02
C SER A 11 -18.39 64.44 5.03
N LEU A 12 -18.15 64.17 6.32
CA LEU A 12 -17.66 65.03 7.43
C LEU A 12 -17.93 64.24 8.73
N GLY A 13 -17.11 64.07 9.76
CA GLY A 13 -15.80 64.57 10.16
C GLY A 13 -15.66 64.30 11.68
N SER A 14 -14.55 63.65 12.08
CA SER A 14 -13.90 63.54 13.41
C SER A 14 -14.63 63.83 14.75
N SER A 15 -14.60 62.85 15.67
CA SER A 15 -14.15 63.03 17.08
C SER A 15 -13.91 61.68 17.81
N HIS A 16 -12.74 61.53 18.43
CA HIS A 16 -12.34 60.50 19.43
C HIS A 16 -12.80 60.94 20.86
N PRO A 17 -12.54 60.18 21.96
CA PRO A 17 -12.78 58.75 22.29
C PRO A 17 -13.57 58.64 23.65
N PRO A 18 -13.70 57.47 24.32
CA PRO A 18 -12.63 57.00 25.21
C PRO A 18 -12.39 55.47 25.22
N SER A 19 -11.15 55.14 25.59
CA SER A 19 -10.52 53.85 25.83
C SER A 19 -11.10 53.09 27.05
N VAL A 20 -11.31 51.78 26.89
CA VAL A 20 -11.57 50.81 27.98
C VAL A 20 -10.65 49.58 27.76
N PRO A 21 -10.05 49.00 28.82
CA PRO A 21 -8.74 48.35 28.72
C PRO A 21 -8.78 46.85 28.37
N GLU A 22 -7.78 46.42 27.58
CA GLU A 22 -7.46 45.02 27.31
C GLU A 22 -6.83 44.33 28.54
N SER A 23 -7.47 43.30 29.06
CA SER A 23 -6.89 42.37 30.02
C SER A 23 -6.17 41.23 29.29
N LYS A 24 -4.84 41.30 29.19
CA LYS A 24 -3.97 40.18 28.79
C LYS A 24 -3.78 39.20 29.96
N PRO A 25 -3.86 37.87 29.76
CA PRO A 25 -3.39 36.93 30.77
C PRO A 25 -1.85 36.91 30.81
N LYS A 26 -1.31 37.19 32.00
CA LYS A 26 0.12 37.08 32.34
C LYS A 26 0.50 35.60 32.52
N TYR A 27 1.40 35.08 31.70
CA TYR A 27 2.18 33.88 32.02
C TYR A 27 3.47 34.28 32.75
N PRO A 28 3.86 33.61 33.84
CA PRO A 28 5.11 33.90 34.53
C PRO A 28 6.27 33.10 33.93
N SER A 29 7.36 33.80 33.64
CA SER A 29 8.74 33.31 33.73
C SER A 29 9.42 34.17 34.80
N PRO A 30 10.24 33.66 35.74
CA PRO A 30 11.50 32.97 35.38
C PRO A 30 12.03 31.92 36.40
N SER A 31 12.93 31.05 35.95
CA SER A 31 14.17 30.74 36.68
C SER A 31 15.14 29.93 35.83
N ALA A 32 16.30 30.54 35.56
CA ALA A 32 17.47 29.89 35.03
C ALA A 32 18.04 28.96 36.11
N ILE A 33 18.01 27.65 35.87
CA ILE A 33 18.78 26.68 36.65
C ILE A 33 20.09 26.42 35.92
N SER A 34 21.15 26.83 36.60
CA SER A 34 22.55 26.51 36.34
C SER A 34 22.73 24.99 36.15
N LEU A 35 23.22 24.59 34.98
CA LEU A 35 23.76 23.26 34.74
C LEU A 35 25.20 23.25 35.27
N GLN A 36 25.36 22.74 36.50
CA GLN A 36 26.65 22.30 37.00
C GLN A 36 27.11 21.08 36.19
N THR A 37 28.21 21.26 35.47
CA THR A 37 29.05 20.18 34.95
C THR A 37 29.62 19.39 36.13
N LYS A 38 29.07 18.19 36.37
CA LYS A 38 29.75 17.14 37.13
C LYS A 38 30.46 16.23 36.16
N ALA A 39 31.78 16.18 36.31
CA ALA A 39 32.66 15.23 35.66
C ALA A 39 32.37 13.80 36.14
N GLU A 40 32.14 12.88 35.20
CA GLU A 40 32.20 11.45 35.43
C GLU A 40 33.62 10.94 35.12
N ALA A 41 34.16 10.15 36.05
CA ALA A 41 35.37 9.35 35.89
C ALA A 41 34.99 7.90 35.54
N PRO A 42 35.90 7.10 34.95
CA PRO A 42 35.58 6.05 33.98
C PRO A 42 35.21 4.69 34.62
N TYR A 43 34.38 3.90 33.91
CA TYR A 43 34.11 2.50 34.23
C TYR A 43 34.36 1.62 32.99
N GLU A 44 35.08 0.52 33.22
CA GLU A 44 35.61 -0.45 32.23
C GLU A 44 34.51 -1.28 31.52
N PRO A 45 34.82 -1.88 30.35
CA PRO A 45 33.85 -2.63 29.56
C PRO A 45 33.85 -4.11 29.95
N ASP A 46 32.70 -4.62 30.41
CA ASP A 46 32.52 -6.05 30.62
C ASP A 46 31.36 -6.62 29.78
N SER A 47 31.75 -7.61 28.97
CA SER A 47 30.99 -8.80 28.55
C SER A 47 29.82 -8.71 27.56
N GLU A 48 30.03 -9.36 26.41
CA GLU A 48 29.04 -9.77 25.41
C GLU A 48 27.90 -10.61 26.04
N PRO A 49 26.64 -10.51 25.57
CA PRO A 49 25.57 -11.36 26.08
C PRO A 49 25.69 -12.79 25.54
N GLN A 50 25.95 -13.72 26.47
CA GLN A 50 25.90 -15.17 26.27
C GLN A 50 24.57 -15.66 25.70
N ALA A 51 24.65 -16.50 24.67
CA ALA A 51 23.52 -17.21 24.08
C ALA A 51 22.92 -18.25 25.06
N TRP A 52 21.80 -17.91 25.68
CA TRP A 52 20.94 -18.83 26.40
C TRP A 52 20.36 -19.91 25.46
N LYS A 53 20.95 -21.12 25.48
CA LYS A 53 20.34 -22.32 24.87
C LYS A 53 19.23 -22.85 25.79
N LEU A 54 17.96 -22.56 25.49
CA LEU A 54 16.87 -23.37 26.06
C LEU A 54 16.77 -24.72 25.35
N LYS A 55 17.21 -25.77 26.04
CA LYS A 55 16.65 -27.11 25.87
C LYS A 55 15.29 -27.14 26.58
N GLY A 56 14.22 -26.90 25.83
CA GLY A 56 12.84 -27.09 26.28
C GLY A 56 12.04 -27.78 25.18
N SER A 57 11.64 -29.03 25.40
CA SER A 57 10.69 -29.72 24.53
C SER A 57 9.35 -28.99 24.57
N GLY A 58 9.10 -28.14 23.57
CA GLY A 58 7.84 -27.42 23.42
C GLY A 58 6.64 -28.37 23.38
N SER A 59 5.52 -27.94 23.96
CA SER A 59 4.27 -28.71 24.02
C SER A 59 3.82 -29.19 22.63
N PRO A 60 3.10 -30.32 22.53
CA PRO A 60 2.60 -30.83 21.24
C PRO A 60 1.78 -29.79 20.45
N GLN A 61 1.10 -28.90 21.16
CA GLN A 61 0.35 -27.78 20.57
C GLN A 61 1.27 -26.73 19.91
N LEU A 62 2.35 -26.33 20.57
CA LEU A 62 3.34 -25.40 20.01
C LEU A 62 4.04 -25.98 18.76
N LYS A 63 4.24 -27.30 18.72
CA LYS A 63 4.76 -28.03 17.55
C LYS A 63 3.77 -28.10 16.40
N ARG A 64 2.46 -28.18 16.65
CA ARG A 64 1.44 -28.09 15.60
C ARG A 64 1.33 -26.67 15.03
N TRP A 65 1.40 -25.66 15.90
CA TRP A 65 1.47 -24.26 15.48
C TRP A 65 2.73 -23.96 14.68
N SER A 66 3.89 -24.52 15.05
CA SER A 66 5.12 -24.39 14.26
C SER A 66 5.04 -25.08 12.90
N ARG A 67 4.40 -26.25 12.79
CA ARG A 67 4.15 -26.92 11.50
C ARG A 67 3.19 -26.12 10.62
N ALA A 68 2.10 -25.60 11.19
CA ALA A 68 1.20 -24.69 10.49
C ALA A 68 1.91 -23.39 10.06
N ARG A 69 2.87 -22.89 10.86
CA ARG A 69 3.75 -21.77 10.50
C ARG A 69 4.69 -22.11 9.36
N ALA A 70 5.37 -23.26 9.36
CA ALA A 70 6.25 -23.67 8.26
C ALA A 70 5.49 -23.79 6.92
N LEU A 71 4.26 -24.31 6.96
CA LEU A 71 3.35 -24.36 5.81
C LEU A 71 2.94 -22.95 5.31
N ARG A 72 2.95 -21.93 6.19
CA ARG A 72 2.65 -20.52 5.89
C ARG A 72 3.87 -19.69 5.47
N SER A 73 5.04 -19.88 6.06
CA SER A 73 6.24 -19.08 5.83
C SER A 73 7.15 -19.59 4.71
N GLY A 74 6.98 -20.85 4.25
CA GLY A 74 7.79 -21.41 3.17
C GLY A 74 9.24 -21.72 3.55
N ARG A 75 9.59 -21.66 4.85
CA ARG A 75 10.91 -22.10 5.33
C ARG A 75 10.98 -23.63 5.40
N LYS A 76 12.06 -24.21 4.88
CA LYS A 76 12.37 -25.64 5.00
C LYS A 76 12.47 -26.02 6.49
N LEU A 77 11.87 -27.15 6.85
CA LEU A 77 12.03 -27.76 8.17
C LEU A 77 13.38 -28.49 8.19
N ASP A 78 14.39 -27.92 8.83
CA ASP A 78 15.62 -28.64 9.11
C ASP A 78 15.36 -29.74 10.14
N ARG A 79 15.63 -30.99 9.73
CA ARG A 79 15.68 -32.16 10.61
C ARG A 79 17.01 -32.18 11.35
N PRO A 80 17.06 -32.45 12.66
CA PRO A 80 18.32 -32.65 13.35
C PRO A 80 18.85 -34.06 13.08
N GLY A 81 20.06 -34.12 12.52
CA GLY A 81 20.99 -35.26 12.65
C GLY A 81 21.38 -35.96 11.35
N LEU A 82 22.58 -35.66 10.84
CA LEU A 82 23.74 -36.57 10.92
C LEU A 82 25.01 -35.78 10.54
N ARG A 83 26.03 -35.81 11.41
CA ARG A 83 27.35 -35.22 11.13
C ARG A 83 28.05 -36.06 10.05
N SER A 84 28.52 -35.43 8.99
CA SER A 84 29.68 -35.90 8.23
C SER A 84 30.51 -34.70 7.77
N SER A 85 31.78 -34.72 8.15
CA SER A 85 32.84 -33.79 7.80
C SER A 85 32.96 -33.56 6.30
N VAL A 86 33.11 -32.30 5.88
CA VAL A 86 33.62 -31.97 4.54
C VAL A 86 34.73 -30.94 4.69
N ALA A 87 35.92 -31.35 4.25
CA ALA A 87 37.13 -30.56 4.13
C ALA A 87 37.03 -29.58 2.96
N GLU A 88 37.70 -28.43 3.11
CA GLU A 88 37.91 -27.42 2.08
C GLU A 88 38.67 -27.99 0.88
N VAL A 89 38.19 -27.69 -0.33
CA VAL A 89 39.02 -27.73 -1.54
C VAL A 89 38.73 -26.49 -2.38
N ASP A 90 39.71 -25.60 -2.38
CA ASP A 90 39.94 -24.51 -3.31
C ASP A 90 40.12 -25.03 -4.75
N ARG A 91 39.60 -24.31 -5.76
CA ARG A 91 39.98 -24.46 -7.18
C ARG A 91 39.44 -23.32 -8.07
N GLN A 92 40.29 -22.31 -8.19
CA GLN A 92 40.75 -21.59 -9.39
C GLN A 92 39.95 -21.70 -10.71
N ILE A 93 39.67 -20.51 -11.27
CA ILE A 93 39.14 -20.21 -12.61
C ILE A 93 40.29 -20.11 -13.63
N PRO A 94 40.13 -20.57 -14.89
CA PRO A 94 40.94 -20.09 -16.00
C PRO A 94 40.14 -19.34 -17.08
N VAL A 95 40.78 -18.29 -17.59
CA VAL A 95 40.38 -17.41 -18.71
C VAL A 95 41.13 -17.79 -19.99
N LYS A 96 40.50 -17.67 -21.17
CA LYS A 96 41.08 -17.44 -22.52
C LYS A 96 39.94 -17.04 -23.50
N LYS A 97 39.85 -15.82 -24.08
CA LYS A 97 40.47 -15.27 -25.33
C LYS A 97 40.39 -16.22 -26.54
N THR A 98 39.99 -15.90 -27.77
CA THR A 98 39.66 -14.69 -28.59
C THR A 98 39.26 -15.20 -30.00
N ALA A 99 38.49 -14.43 -30.80
CA ALA A 99 38.74 -14.08 -32.23
C ALA A 99 37.47 -13.89 -33.09
N ASP A 100 37.52 -12.85 -33.91
CA ASP A 100 36.51 -12.29 -34.82
C ASP A 100 36.32 -13.07 -36.14
N THR A 101 35.14 -12.98 -36.77
CA THR A 101 34.99 -12.90 -38.26
C THR A 101 33.64 -12.26 -38.63
N GLU A 102 33.68 -11.36 -39.62
CA GLU A 102 32.64 -10.46 -40.14
C GLU A 102 31.64 -11.09 -41.17
N PRO A 103 30.65 -10.34 -41.73
CA PRO A 103 29.32 -10.85 -42.10
C PRO A 103 29.15 -11.20 -43.59
N ASN A 104 28.06 -11.90 -43.92
CA ASN A 104 27.60 -12.08 -45.30
C ASN A 104 26.10 -11.79 -45.46
N ASN A 105 25.77 -11.18 -46.59
CA ASN A 105 24.53 -10.51 -46.93
C ASN A 105 23.73 -11.28 -48.00
N ALA A 106 22.41 -11.01 -48.05
CA ALA A 106 21.43 -11.20 -49.13
C ALA A 106 20.94 -12.62 -49.51
N THR A 107 19.64 -12.87 -49.35
CA THR A 107 18.63 -12.84 -50.45
C THR A 107 17.22 -13.14 -49.93
N GLY A 108 16.21 -12.55 -50.58
CA GLY A 108 14.85 -12.39 -50.07
C GLY A 108 13.89 -13.57 -50.22
N SER A 109 12.72 -13.39 -49.60
CA SER A 109 11.48 -14.06 -49.94
C SER A 109 10.34 -13.15 -49.55
N ASP A 110 9.58 -12.77 -50.56
CA ASP A 110 8.28 -12.12 -50.47
C ASP A 110 7.34 -12.94 -49.58
N GLY A 111 6.55 -12.21 -48.80
CA GLY A 111 5.56 -12.75 -47.88
C GLY A 111 4.82 -11.60 -47.22
N GLU A 112 3.98 -10.92 -48.00
CA GLU A 112 2.92 -10.07 -47.47
C GLU A 112 2.08 -10.88 -46.48
N SER A 113 2.24 -10.56 -45.20
CA SER A 113 1.22 -10.82 -44.18
C SER A 113 0.83 -9.49 -43.58
N ASP A 114 -0.22 -8.89 -44.15
CA ASP A 114 -0.97 -7.77 -43.59
C ASP A 114 -1.70 -8.22 -42.30
N ALA A 115 -0.92 -8.45 -41.25
CA ALA A 115 -1.39 -8.29 -39.88
C ALA A 115 -0.73 -7.02 -39.37
N ALA A 116 -1.37 -5.87 -39.61
CA ALA A 116 -0.99 -4.62 -38.97
C ALA A 116 -0.98 -4.86 -37.46
N ALA A 117 0.20 -5.13 -36.90
CA ALA A 117 0.40 -5.20 -35.47
C ALA A 117 -0.06 -3.86 -34.92
N THR A 118 -1.20 -3.84 -34.23
CA THR A 118 -1.75 -2.63 -33.61
C THR A 118 -0.69 -2.05 -32.70
N ALA A 119 -0.03 -0.97 -33.15
CA ALA A 119 1.02 -0.32 -32.39
C ALA A 119 0.46 0.09 -31.02
N ALA A 120 1.17 -0.27 -29.95
CA ALA A 120 0.75 0.04 -28.60
C ALA A 120 0.63 1.56 -28.42
N LYS A 121 -0.50 2.01 -27.87
CA LYS A 121 -0.71 3.42 -27.55
C LYS A 121 -0.01 3.76 -26.24
N SER A 122 0.63 4.92 -26.18
CA SER A 122 1.35 5.35 -24.98
C SER A 122 0.56 6.39 -24.17
N ILE A 123 0.64 6.29 -22.85
CA ILE A 123 0.12 7.25 -21.88
C ILE A 123 1.28 7.74 -21.03
N TYR A 124 1.57 9.03 -21.11
CA TYR A 124 2.58 9.70 -20.31
C TYR A 124 1.93 10.28 -19.06
N MET A 125 2.49 9.98 -17.89
CA MET A 125 2.00 10.41 -16.59
C MET A 125 3.03 11.34 -15.97
N VAL A 126 2.73 12.63 -15.90
CA VAL A 126 3.68 13.68 -15.51
C VAL A 126 3.29 14.30 -14.17
N SER A 127 4.22 14.39 -13.22
CA SER A 127 3.96 14.92 -11.90
C SER A 127 5.14 15.71 -11.35
N ASP A 128 4.85 16.84 -10.71
CA ASP A 128 5.82 17.62 -9.92
C ASP A 128 6.13 16.96 -8.56
N GLY A 129 5.26 16.06 -8.09
CA GLY A 129 5.50 15.12 -6.99
C GLY A 129 5.94 13.72 -7.44
N THR A 130 5.34 12.67 -6.86
CA THR A 130 5.75 11.28 -7.08
C THR A 130 5.14 10.61 -8.31
N GLY A 131 4.04 11.13 -8.88
CA GLY A 131 3.31 10.48 -9.98
C GLY A 131 2.26 9.43 -9.56
N TRP A 132 2.31 8.92 -8.32
CA TRP A 132 1.40 7.86 -7.85
C TRP A 132 -0.09 8.19 -7.97
N THR A 133 -0.50 9.46 -7.78
CA THR A 133 -1.91 9.84 -7.95
C THR A 133 -2.35 9.75 -9.42
N ALA A 134 -1.48 10.17 -10.35
CA ALA A 134 -1.75 10.06 -11.77
C ALA A 134 -1.82 8.59 -12.20
N GLU A 135 -0.86 7.80 -11.75
CA GLU A 135 -0.78 6.35 -12.03
C GLU A 135 -1.99 5.58 -11.50
N HIS A 136 -2.43 5.83 -10.26
CA HIS A 136 -3.66 5.22 -9.75
C HIS A 136 -4.91 5.63 -10.54
N SER A 137 -5.00 6.90 -10.94
CA SER A 137 -6.18 7.40 -11.67
C SER A 137 -6.24 6.82 -13.08
N VAL A 138 -5.09 6.73 -13.76
CA VAL A 138 -4.96 6.11 -15.08
C VAL A 138 -5.27 4.62 -15.01
N ASN A 139 -4.72 3.88 -14.03
CA ASN A 139 -5.02 2.47 -13.85
C ASN A 139 -6.52 2.22 -13.58
N ALA A 140 -7.17 3.06 -12.77
CA ALA A 140 -8.61 2.98 -12.54
C ALA A 140 -9.41 3.23 -13.84
N ALA A 141 -9.00 4.20 -14.66
CA ALA A 141 -9.64 4.49 -15.93
C ALA A 141 -9.44 3.35 -16.95
N LEU A 142 -8.24 2.76 -17.02
CA LEU A 142 -7.93 1.61 -17.89
C LEU A 142 -8.80 0.39 -17.59
N GLY A 143 -9.25 0.21 -16.34
CA GLY A 143 -10.21 -0.83 -15.97
C GLY A 143 -11.54 -0.78 -16.74
N GLN A 144 -11.93 0.38 -17.31
CA GLN A 144 -13.12 0.49 -18.17
C GLN A 144 -12.94 -0.17 -19.55
N PHE A 145 -11.70 -0.50 -19.92
CA PHE A 145 -11.32 -1.05 -21.22
C PHE A 145 -10.82 -2.50 -21.13
N GLU A 146 -11.08 -3.20 -20.01
CA GLU A 146 -10.59 -4.56 -19.76
C GLU A 146 -10.89 -5.53 -20.91
N HIS A 147 -12.11 -5.46 -21.48
CA HIS A 147 -12.51 -6.26 -22.64
C HIS A 147 -11.58 -6.11 -23.85
N CYS A 148 -11.11 -4.88 -24.12
CA CYS A 148 -10.24 -4.59 -25.26
C CYS A 148 -8.76 -4.86 -24.94
N LEU A 149 -8.36 -4.69 -23.68
CA LEU A 149 -7.00 -4.94 -23.21
C LEU A 149 -6.66 -6.43 -23.12
N VAL A 150 -7.60 -7.27 -22.67
CA VAL A 150 -7.41 -8.73 -22.52
C VAL A 150 -7.26 -9.40 -23.88
N ASP A 151 -8.08 -9.02 -24.85
CA ASP A 151 -8.04 -9.55 -26.21
C ASP A 151 -6.92 -8.92 -27.07
N ARG A 152 -6.06 -8.08 -26.46
CA ARG A 152 -4.98 -7.30 -27.10
C ARG A 152 -5.42 -6.47 -28.30
N GLY A 153 -6.70 -6.09 -28.39
CA GLY A 153 -7.22 -5.24 -29.46
C GLY A 153 -6.74 -3.78 -29.35
N CYS A 154 -6.30 -3.36 -28.15
CA CYS A 154 -5.77 -2.02 -27.90
C CYS A 154 -4.65 -2.03 -26.85
N PRO A 155 -3.43 -2.50 -27.18
CA PRO A 155 -2.33 -2.51 -26.22
C PRO A 155 -1.98 -1.08 -25.78
N VAL A 156 -1.75 -0.90 -24.47
CA VAL A 156 -1.41 0.40 -23.85
C VAL A 156 -0.11 0.29 -23.06
N HIS A 157 0.79 1.26 -23.23
CA HIS A 157 2.00 1.43 -22.42
C HIS A 157 1.89 2.70 -21.57
N THR A 158 2.27 2.62 -20.30
CA THR A 158 2.27 3.76 -19.39
C THR A 158 3.70 4.16 -19.02
N HIS A 159 4.01 5.45 -19.09
CA HIS A 159 5.32 6.01 -18.78
C HIS A 159 5.19 7.07 -17.69
N MET A 160 5.88 6.91 -16.55
CA MET A 160 5.79 7.82 -15.42
C MET A 160 7.01 8.74 -15.33
N PHE A 161 6.75 10.04 -15.22
CA PHE A 161 7.73 11.10 -15.04
C PHE A 161 7.43 11.84 -13.73
N SER A 162 8.28 11.61 -12.73
CA SER A 162 8.14 12.17 -11.37
C SER A 162 9.14 13.29 -11.13
N GLY A 163 8.80 14.21 -10.22
CA GLY A 163 9.67 15.34 -9.85
C GLY A 163 9.91 16.31 -11.01
N ILE A 164 8.87 16.58 -11.81
CA ILE A 164 8.93 17.54 -12.91
C ILE A 164 8.46 18.90 -12.39
N ASP A 165 9.42 19.68 -11.90
CA ASP A 165 9.20 20.99 -11.29
C ASP A 165 9.76 22.16 -12.11
N ASP A 166 10.28 21.90 -13.31
CA ASP A 166 10.80 22.90 -14.24
C ASP A 166 10.16 22.81 -15.64
N VAL A 167 10.02 23.96 -16.29
CA VAL A 167 9.34 24.09 -17.59
C VAL A 167 10.15 23.42 -18.70
N GLU A 168 11.47 23.49 -18.67
CA GLU A 168 12.33 22.97 -19.75
C GLU A 168 12.14 21.46 -19.91
N ARG A 169 12.23 20.72 -18.79
CA ARG A 169 12.01 19.29 -18.74
C ARG A 169 10.58 18.91 -19.10
N LEU A 170 9.59 19.68 -18.66
CA LEU A 170 8.20 19.49 -19.08
C LEU A 170 8.07 19.58 -20.61
N MET A 171 8.71 20.56 -21.25
CA MET A 171 8.69 20.73 -22.70
C MET A 171 9.39 19.56 -23.43
N GLU A 172 10.50 19.05 -22.89
CA GLU A 172 11.17 17.86 -23.43
C GLU A 172 10.26 16.63 -23.39
N ILE A 173 9.56 16.42 -22.27
CA ILE A 173 8.62 15.31 -22.11
C ILE A 173 7.45 15.44 -23.09
N VAL A 174 6.85 16.63 -23.22
CA VAL A 174 5.75 16.88 -24.17
C VAL A 174 6.20 16.67 -25.61
N LYS A 175 7.40 17.14 -25.97
CA LYS A 175 7.99 16.91 -27.29
C LYS A 175 8.23 15.44 -27.57
N GLN A 176 8.65 14.66 -26.58
CA GLN A 176 8.82 13.21 -26.71
C GLN A 176 7.47 12.51 -26.86
N ALA A 177 6.47 12.87 -26.05
CA ALA A 177 5.12 12.36 -26.15
C ALA A 177 4.53 12.60 -27.56
N ALA A 178 4.78 13.76 -28.16
CA ALA A 178 4.37 14.07 -29.52
C ALA A 178 5.01 13.16 -30.58
N LYS A 179 6.31 12.86 -30.45
CA LYS A 179 7.00 11.93 -31.35
C LYS A 179 6.45 10.51 -31.25
N GLU A 180 6.02 10.10 -30.07
CA GLU A 180 5.48 8.76 -29.80
C GLU A 180 3.95 8.67 -29.97
N GLY A 181 3.28 9.77 -30.30
CA GLY A 181 1.82 9.80 -30.38
C GLY A 181 1.13 9.49 -29.03
N ALA A 182 1.79 9.81 -27.92
CA ALA A 182 1.31 9.55 -26.57
C ALA A 182 0.36 10.63 -26.07
N MET A 183 -0.65 10.25 -25.30
CA MET A 183 -1.44 11.21 -24.51
C MET A 183 -0.70 11.58 -23.21
N VAL A 184 -0.93 12.78 -22.70
CA VAL A 184 -0.28 13.27 -21.46
C VAL A 184 -1.32 13.49 -20.35
N ALA A 185 -1.30 12.66 -19.33
CA ALA A 185 -2.05 12.86 -18.10
C ALA A 185 -1.11 13.46 -17.04
N TYR A 186 -1.50 14.53 -16.36
CA TYR A 186 -0.59 15.22 -15.45
C TYR A 186 -1.23 15.67 -14.14
N THR A 187 -0.38 15.86 -13.13
CA THR A 187 -0.71 16.47 -11.83
C THR A 187 0.37 17.50 -11.50
N LEU A 188 0.08 18.78 -11.77
CA LEU A 188 1.00 19.91 -11.55
C LEU A 188 0.31 20.90 -10.63
N ALA A 189 0.89 21.16 -9.46
CA ALA A 189 0.34 22.02 -8.43
C ALA A 189 0.53 23.51 -8.75
N ASP A 190 1.63 23.87 -9.43
CA ASP A 190 1.86 25.23 -9.91
C ASP A 190 0.96 25.52 -11.12
N PRO A 191 0.06 26.52 -11.05
CA PRO A 191 -0.84 26.88 -12.15
C PRO A 191 -0.11 27.26 -13.43
N SER A 192 1.08 27.88 -13.33
CA SER A 192 1.89 28.28 -14.49
C SER A 192 2.47 27.06 -15.23
N MET A 193 2.90 26.04 -14.48
CA MET A 193 3.33 24.76 -15.03
C MET A 193 2.17 24.00 -15.67
N ALA A 194 1.00 23.95 -15.01
CA ALA A 194 -0.19 23.31 -15.56
C ALA A 194 -0.66 23.97 -16.86
N GLU A 195 -0.63 25.30 -16.94
CA GLU A 195 -0.96 26.05 -18.17
C GLU A 195 0.09 25.82 -19.26
N SER A 196 1.37 25.82 -18.89
CA SER A 196 2.47 25.51 -19.83
C SER A 196 2.31 24.11 -20.44
N ALA A 197 1.97 23.10 -19.63
CA ALA A 197 1.70 21.75 -20.11
C ALA A 197 0.53 21.72 -21.08
N ARG A 198 -0.59 22.39 -20.74
CA ARG A 198 -1.79 22.49 -21.58
C ARG A 198 -1.48 23.14 -22.93
N GLN A 199 -0.80 24.29 -22.91
CA GLN A 199 -0.46 25.03 -24.13
C GLN A 199 0.51 24.24 -25.01
N ALA A 200 1.53 23.63 -24.42
CA ALA A 200 2.49 22.81 -25.15
C ALA A 200 1.80 21.59 -25.80
N CYS A 201 0.98 20.85 -25.06
CA CYS A 201 0.24 19.71 -25.61
C CYS A 201 -0.67 20.14 -26.77
N LYS A 202 -1.35 21.29 -26.63
CA LYS A 202 -2.19 21.86 -27.69
C LYS A 202 -1.37 22.24 -28.93
N LEU A 203 -0.19 22.84 -28.74
CA LEU A 203 0.71 23.23 -29.83
C LEU A 203 1.23 22.00 -30.60
N TRP A 204 1.59 20.94 -29.89
CA TRP A 204 2.06 19.67 -30.48
C TRP A 204 0.94 18.76 -30.97
N GLY A 205 -0.33 19.13 -30.75
CA GLY A 205 -1.49 18.36 -31.20
C GLY A 205 -1.70 17.04 -30.45
N ILE A 206 -1.19 16.91 -29.22
CA ILE A 206 -1.38 15.69 -28.42
C ILE A 206 -2.49 15.85 -27.38
N PRO A 207 -3.31 14.80 -27.14
CA PRO A 207 -4.31 14.82 -26.08
C PRO A 207 -3.66 14.97 -24.71
N SER A 208 -4.22 15.82 -23.86
CA SER A 208 -3.77 15.97 -22.48
C SER A 208 -4.90 16.16 -21.49
N THR A 209 -4.64 15.86 -20.21
CA THR A 209 -5.61 15.98 -19.12
C THR A 209 -4.92 16.30 -17.81
N ASP A 210 -5.38 17.37 -17.16
CA ASP A 210 -5.08 17.65 -15.76
C ASP A 210 -6.00 16.82 -14.86
N ILE A 211 -5.42 15.88 -14.11
CA ILE A 211 -6.19 14.95 -13.27
C ILE A 211 -6.71 15.64 -12.00
N LEU A 212 -5.91 16.53 -11.40
CA LEU A 212 -6.20 17.09 -10.08
C LEU A 212 -6.68 18.54 -10.10
N GLY A 213 -6.44 19.29 -11.18
CA GLY A 213 -6.90 20.67 -11.34
C GLY A 213 -8.39 20.84 -11.01
N PRO A 214 -9.32 20.12 -11.66
CA PRO A 214 -10.75 20.23 -11.40
C PRO A 214 -11.14 19.89 -9.95
N ILE A 215 -10.50 18.90 -9.35
CA ILE A 215 -10.76 18.49 -7.96
C ILE A 215 -10.26 19.56 -6.98
N THR A 216 -9.09 20.12 -7.26
CA THR A 216 -8.46 21.15 -6.44
C THR A 216 -9.28 22.44 -6.46
N GLU A 217 -9.77 22.85 -7.63
CA GLU A 217 -10.67 24.00 -7.79
C GLU A 217 -12.00 23.80 -7.04
N ALA A 218 -12.61 22.62 -7.16
CA ALA A 218 -13.84 22.30 -6.44
C ALA A 218 -13.66 22.34 -4.91
N ILE A 219 -12.54 21.81 -4.40
CA ILE A 219 -12.20 21.88 -2.96
C ILE A 219 -11.94 23.33 -2.54
N ALA A 220 -11.20 24.10 -3.34
CA ALA A 220 -10.91 25.52 -3.06
C ALA A 220 -12.20 26.35 -2.96
N SER A 221 -13.12 26.15 -3.90
CA SER A 221 -14.44 26.78 -3.89
C SER A 221 -15.26 26.37 -2.65
N HIS A 222 -15.24 25.09 -2.28
CA HIS A 222 -15.96 24.60 -1.11
C HIS A 222 -15.39 25.12 0.22
N LEU A 223 -14.07 25.24 0.33
CA LEU A 223 -13.39 25.74 1.53
C LEU A 223 -13.34 27.27 1.61
N GLY A 224 -13.54 27.97 0.48
CA GLY A 224 -13.36 29.42 0.40
C GLY A 224 -11.91 29.87 0.52
N VAL A 225 -10.95 29.01 0.14
CA VAL A 225 -9.50 29.27 0.27
C VAL A 225 -8.80 28.88 -1.03
N SER A 226 -7.94 29.77 -1.52
CA SER A 226 -7.13 29.51 -2.72
C SER A 226 -6.12 28.39 -2.50
N PRO A 227 -5.86 27.52 -3.51
CA PRO A 227 -4.79 26.53 -3.43
C PRO A 227 -3.43 27.19 -3.22
N SER A 228 -2.51 26.48 -2.56
CA SER A 228 -1.16 27.01 -2.32
C SER A 228 -0.34 27.19 -3.59
N GLY A 229 -0.68 26.50 -4.68
CA GLY A 229 0.08 26.54 -5.94
C GLY A 229 1.46 25.90 -5.87
N LEU A 230 1.74 25.12 -4.82
CA LEU A 230 3.08 24.60 -4.53
C LEU A 230 3.08 23.06 -4.54
N PRO A 231 4.09 22.42 -5.15
CA PRO A 231 4.27 20.98 -5.05
C PRO A 231 4.61 20.56 -3.62
N ARG A 232 4.51 19.25 -3.34
CA ARG A 232 4.84 18.69 -2.01
C ARG A 232 6.33 18.84 -1.67
N GLY A 233 7.22 18.76 -2.67
CA GLY A 233 8.67 18.86 -2.50
C GLY A 233 9.23 20.29 -2.58
N ALA A 234 8.39 21.32 -2.66
CA ALA A 234 8.83 22.70 -2.85
C ALA A 234 9.80 23.15 -1.73
N PRO A 235 10.88 23.88 -2.07
CA PRO A 235 11.80 24.46 -1.08
C PRO A 235 11.05 25.29 -0.02
N GLY A 236 11.43 25.15 1.25
CA GLY A 236 10.77 25.84 2.36
C GLY A 236 9.48 25.17 2.87
N ARG A 237 8.99 24.11 2.21
CA ARG A 237 7.83 23.33 2.66
C ARG A 237 8.28 22.12 3.49
N SER A 238 8.47 22.35 4.78
CA SER A 238 8.58 21.28 5.78
C SER A 238 7.17 20.97 6.28
N PHE A 239 6.57 19.88 5.79
CA PHE A 239 5.43 19.32 6.50
C PHE A 239 5.97 18.42 7.61
N PRO A 240 5.73 18.75 8.89
CA PRO A 240 5.97 17.77 9.94
C PRO A 240 5.16 16.51 9.58
N LEU A 241 5.80 15.34 9.69
CA LEU A 241 5.10 14.08 9.52
C LEU A 241 3.91 14.06 10.49
N SER A 242 2.72 13.80 9.96
CA SER A 242 1.49 13.91 10.76
C SER A 242 1.37 12.76 11.77
N ASP A 243 0.56 12.95 12.81
CA ASP A 243 0.20 11.86 13.73
C ASP A 243 -0.39 10.65 12.98
N ASP A 244 -1.10 10.91 11.88
CA ASP A 244 -1.63 9.88 11.00
C ASP A 244 -0.52 9.07 10.30
N TYR A 245 0.60 9.70 9.93
CA TYR A 245 1.78 9.00 9.42
C TYR A 245 2.36 8.07 10.50
N PHE A 246 2.63 8.58 11.70
CA PHE A 246 3.19 7.76 12.79
C PHE A 246 2.26 6.63 13.22
N ARG A 247 0.95 6.88 13.24
CA ARG A 247 -0.07 5.84 13.48
C ARG A 247 0.00 4.71 12.44
N ARG A 248 0.23 5.03 11.16
CA ARG A 248 0.40 4.01 10.11
C ARG A 248 1.67 3.19 10.33
N ILE A 249 2.78 3.82 10.71
CA ILE A 249 4.03 3.10 11.03
C ILE A 249 3.80 2.13 12.19
N GLU A 250 3.17 2.59 13.27
CA GLU A 250 2.86 1.75 14.43
C GLU A 250 1.94 0.57 14.05
N ALA A 251 0.93 0.82 13.21
CA ALA A 251 0.03 -0.21 12.71
C ALA A 251 0.75 -1.27 11.86
N ILE A 252 1.65 -0.85 10.97
CA ILE A 252 2.48 -1.73 10.15
C ILE A 252 3.39 -2.58 11.03
N GLU A 253 4.11 -1.97 11.96
CA GLU A 253 4.98 -2.68 12.88
C GLU A 253 4.23 -3.71 13.72
N PHE A 254 3.09 -3.32 14.29
CA PHE A 254 2.24 -4.24 15.03
C PHE A 254 1.84 -5.44 14.17
N THR A 255 1.38 -5.18 12.95
CA THR A 255 0.84 -6.22 12.05
C THR A 255 1.91 -7.19 11.60
N ILE A 256 3.10 -6.69 11.21
CA ILE A 256 4.25 -7.55 10.85
C ILE A 256 4.64 -8.45 12.02
N LYS A 257 4.67 -7.89 13.25
CA LYS A 257 4.98 -8.67 14.47
C LYS A 257 3.92 -9.75 14.78
N GLN A 258 2.67 -9.61 14.31
CA GLN A 258 1.59 -10.58 14.54
C GLN A 258 1.36 -11.60 13.41
N ASP A 259 1.75 -11.30 12.17
CA ASP A 259 1.45 -12.15 11.00
C ASP A 259 2.05 -13.59 11.13
N ASP A 260 3.16 -13.72 11.86
CA ASP A 260 3.83 -15.00 12.11
C ASP A 260 3.22 -15.84 13.26
N GLY A 261 1.98 -15.53 13.68
CA GLY A 261 1.23 -16.29 14.69
C GLY A 261 1.73 -16.03 16.11
N ALA A 262 2.05 -14.77 16.41
CA ALA A 262 2.53 -14.33 17.71
C ALA A 262 1.38 -14.08 18.69
N LEU A 263 1.64 -14.46 19.94
CA LEU A 263 1.00 -14.07 21.21
C LEU A 263 -0.51 -13.80 21.15
N PRO A 264 -1.35 -14.75 21.63
CA PRO A 264 -2.78 -14.52 21.87
C PRO A 264 -3.06 -13.22 22.63
N GLN A 265 -2.17 -12.82 23.54
CA GLN A 265 -2.23 -11.59 24.31
C GLN A 265 -2.27 -10.30 23.49
N ASN A 266 -1.91 -10.31 22.20
CA ASN A 266 -1.94 -9.11 21.36
C ASN A 266 -3.26 -8.97 20.59
N LEU A 267 -4.15 -9.97 20.63
CA LEU A 267 -5.46 -9.87 19.97
C LEU A 267 -6.31 -8.71 20.53
N ASN A 268 -6.20 -8.40 21.82
CA ASN A 268 -6.90 -7.27 22.44
C ASN A 268 -6.41 -5.90 21.97
N LYS A 269 -5.16 -5.80 21.52
CA LYS A 269 -4.53 -4.57 21.00
C LYS A 269 -4.80 -4.34 19.52
N ALA A 270 -5.32 -5.34 18.81
CA ALA A 270 -5.67 -5.22 17.41
C ALA A 270 -6.94 -4.37 17.25
N ASP A 271 -6.95 -3.56 16.20
CA ASP A 271 -8.15 -2.90 15.70
C ASP A 271 -9.01 -3.89 14.91
N ILE A 272 -8.37 -4.74 14.10
CA ILE A 272 -9.02 -5.70 13.20
C ILE A 272 -8.35 -7.07 13.38
N ILE A 273 -9.16 -8.12 13.47
CA ILE A 273 -8.70 -9.50 13.58
C ILE A 273 -9.22 -10.29 12.38
N LEU A 274 -8.32 -10.85 11.58
CA LEU A 274 -8.69 -11.67 10.42
C LEU A 274 -8.60 -13.16 10.75
N ALA A 275 -9.73 -13.86 10.73
CA ALA A 275 -9.82 -15.29 10.99
C ALA A 275 -10.12 -16.05 9.70
N GLY A 276 -9.36 -17.09 9.35
CA GLY A 276 -9.70 -17.89 8.17
C GLY A 276 -8.66 -18.95 7.82
N VAL A 277 -9.01 -19.83 6.88
CA VAL A 277 -8.15 -20.95 6.47
C VAL A 277 -6.87 -20.50 5.76
N SER A 278 -5.83 -21.32 5.72
CA SER A 278 -4.59 -20.98 5.01
C SER A 278 -4.87 -20.66 3.53
N ARG A 279 -4.25 -19.60 2.99
CA ARG A 279 -4.42 -19.05 1.62
C ARG A 279 -5.64 -18.17 1.33
N THR A 280 -6.40 -17.74 2.34
CA THR A 280 -7.48 -16.73 2.15
C THR A 280 -6.97 -15.28 2.01
N GLY A 281 -5.70 -15.06 1.64
CA GLY A 281 -5.16 -13.70 1.49
C GLY A 281 -4.96 -12.88 2.78
N LYS A 282 -5.00 -13.50 3.98
CA LYS A 282 -4.83 -12.79 5.27
C LYS A 282 -3.61 -11.87 5.34
N THR A 283 -2.41 -12.38 5.06
CA THR A 283 -1.16 -11.63 5.16
C THR A 283 -1.11 -10.38 4.27
N PRO A 284 -1.36 -10.46 2.94
CA PRO A 284 -1.40 -9.25 2.12
C PRO A 284 -2.51 -8.29 2.54
N LEU A 285 -3.69 -8.80 2.91
CA LEU A 285 -4.81 -7.99 3.38
C LEU A 285 -4.52 -7.25 4.69
N SER A 286 -3.88 -7.92 5.66
CA SER A 286 -3.52 -7.31 6.94
C SER A 286 -2.49 -6.20 6.75
N ILE A 287 -1.49 -6.40 5.89
CA ILE A 287 -0.49 -5.36 5.59
C ILE A 287 -1.14 -4.17 4.87
N TYR A 288 -2.05 -4.42 3.91
CA TYR A 288 -2.79 -3.34 3.24
C TYR A 288 -3.62 -2.51 4.22
N LEU A 289 -4.36 -3.17 5.13
CA LEU A 289 -5.13 -2.51 6.19
C LEU A 289 -4.20 -1.74 7.15
N ALA A 290 -3.02 -2.27 7.46
CA ALA A 290 -2.03 -1.60 8.30
C ALA A 290 -1.48 -0.32 7.66
N GLN A 291 -1.27 -0.31 6.33
CA GLN A 291 -0.92 0.91 5.58
C GLN A 291 -2.01 1.99 5.66
N LYS A 292 -3.26 1.61 5.94
CA LYS A 292 -4.38 2.54 6.23
C LYS A 292 -4.46 2.95 7.70
N GLY A 293 -3.57 2.47 8.57
CA GLY A 293 -3.45 2.87 9.97
C GLY A 293 -4.19 1.98 10.98
N TYR A 294 -4.49 0.73 10.62
CA TYR A 294 -5.17 -0.24 11.49
C TYR A 294 -4.22 -1.34 11.97
N LYS A 295 -4.16 -1.57 13.27
CA LYS A 295 -3.42 -2.70 13.86
C LYS A 295 -4.16 -4.00 13.55
N VAL A 296 -3.60 -4.86 12.69
CA VAL A 296 -4.26 -6.09 12.26
C VAL A 296 -3.58 -7.32 12.86
N ALA A 297 -4.37 -8.27 13.35
CA ALA A 297 -3.89 -9.57 13.80
C ALA A 297 -4.51 -10.71 12.99
N ASN A 298 -3.69 -11.68 12.60
CA ASN A 298 -4.12 -12.81 11.78
C ASN A 298 -4.28 -14.07 12.63
N VAL A 299 -5.48 -14.66 12.64
CA VAL A 299 -5.79 -15.92 13.31
C VAL A 299 -6.05 -17.01 12.28
N PRO A 300 -5.10 -17.94 12.10
CA PRO A 300 -5.28 -19.04 11.17
C PRO A 300 -6.26 -20.07 11.73
N ILE A 301 -7.26 -20.45 10.94
CA ILE A 301 -8.12 -21.59 11.22
C ILE A 301 -7.50 -22.82 10.54
N VAL A 302 -7.19 -23.84 11.33
CA VAL A 302 -6.54 -25.09 10.87
C VAL A 302 -7.20 -26.26 11.60
N MET A 303 -7.56 -27.31 10.87
CA MET A 303 -8.15 -28.51 11.48
C MET A 303 -7.21 -29.16 12.51
N GLY A 304 -7.76 -29.64 13.63
CA GLY A 304 -7.01 -30.30 14.70
C GLY A 304 -6.12 -29.36 15.54
N VAL A 305 -6.25 -28.05 15.35
CA VAL A 305 -5.60 -27.01 16.16
C VAL A 305 -6.67 -26.14 16.81
N GLU A 306 -6.70 -26.12 18.14
CA GLU A 306 -7.61 -25.26 18.87
C GLU A 306 -7.30 -23.78 18.64
N LEU A 307 -8.36 -22.98 18.48
CA LEU A 307 -8.26 -21.53 18.38
C LEU A 307 -7.92 -20.95 19.76
N PRO A 308 -7.12 -19.87 19.81
CA PRO A 308 -6.74 -19.26 21.08
C PRO A 308 -7.97 -18.73 21.82
N LYS A 309 -8.12 -19.07 23.11
CA LYS A 309 -9.25 -18.62 23.94
C LYS A 309 -9.48 -17.11 23.88
N MET A 310 -8.39 -16.34 23.80
CA MET A 310 -8.43 -14.89 23.68
C MET A 310 -9.23 -14.40 22.46
N LEU A 311 -9.27 -15.14 21.35
CA LEU A 311 -10.08 -14.79 20.18
C LEU A 311 -11.58 -14.68 20.49
N PHE A 312 -12.06 -15.43 21.47
CA PHE A 312 -13.47 -15.42 21.88
C PHE A 312 -13.74 -14.46 23.05
N GLN A 313 -12.70 -13.83 23.59
CA GLN A 313 -12.77 -12.92 24.73
C GLN A 313 -12.53 -11.46 24.33
N VAL A 314 -11.99 -11.21 23.14
CA VAL A 314 -11.92 -9.87 22.55
C VAL A 314 -13.31 -9.41 22.12
N ASP A 315 -13.42 -8.10 21.85
CA ASP A 315 -14.60 -7.53 21.22
C ASP A 315 -14.92 -8.26 19.89
N PRO A 316 -16.05 -8.97 19.79
CA PRO A 316 -16.39 -9.75 18.60
C PRO A 316 -16.66 -8.87 17.38
N GLU A 317 -16.92 -7.57 17.55
CA GLU A 317 -17.12 -6.64 16.44
C GLU A 317 -15.83 -6.35 15.64
N LYS A 318 -14.66 -6.68 16.22
CA LYS A 318 -13.35 -6.55 15.58
C LYS A 318 -12.92 -7.78 14.78
N VAL A 319 -13.64 -8.88 14.89
CA VAL A 319 -13.27 -10.15 14.25
C VAL A 319 -14.01 -10.31 12.92
N PHE A 320 -13.24 -10.60 11.86
CA PHE A 320 -13.71 -10.81 10.50
C PHE A 320 -13.27 -12.17 10.00
N GLY A 321 -14.25 -13.02 9.68
CA GLY A 321 -14.04 -14.30 9.02
C GLY A 321 -13.74 -14.11 7.53
N LEU A 322 -12.78 -14.85 7.00
CA LEU A 322 -12.47 -14.92 5.58
C LEU A 322 -12.70 -16.34 5.06
N THR A 323 -13.50 -16.47 4.02
CA THR A 323 -13.77 -17.73 3.31
C THR A 323 -13.47 -17.59 1.82
N ILE A 324 -13.26 -18.73 1.16
CA ILE A 324 -12.84 -18.82 -0.23
C ILE A 324 -13.45 -20.07 -0.87
N SER A 325 -13.69 -20.00 -2.18
CA SER A 325 -14.14 -21.11 -3.01
C SER A 325 -13.16 -22.28 -2.92
N PRO A 326 -13.65 -23.51 -2.68
CA PRO A 326 -12.81 -24.70 -2.61
C PRO A 326 -11.92 -24.88 -3.86
N VAL A 327 -12.47 -24.60 -5.04
CA VAL A 327 -11.76 -24.77 -6.32
C VAL A 327 -10.59 -23.80 -6.43
N VAL A 328 -10.82 -22.52 -6.13
CA VAL A 328 -9.78 -21.49 -6.18
C VAL A 328 -8.73 -21.72 -5.09
N LEU A 329 -9.16 -22.11 -3.89
CA LEU A 329 -8.27 -22.46 -2.79
C LEU A 329 -7.33 -23.61 -3.15
N GLN A 330 -7.86 -24.69 -3.75
CA GLN A 330 -7.04 -25.78 -4.24
C GLN A 330 -6.02 -25.28 -5.27
N THR A 331 -6.44 -24.49 -6.25
CA THR A 331 -5.55 -23.96 -7.30
C THR A 331 -4.38 -23.18 -6.69
N ILE A 332 -4.66 -22.28 -5.74
CA ILE A 332 -3.63 -21.50 -5.04
C ILE A 332 -2.69 -22.43 -4.24
N ARG A 333 -3.23 -23.46 -3.56
CA ARG A 333 -2.42 -24.41 -2.80
C ARG A 333 -1.54 -25.27 -3.69
N ARG A 334 -2.05 -25.74 -4.84
CA ARG A 334 -1.27 -26.49 -5.83
C ARG A 334 -0.14 -25.65 -6.39
N ALA A 335 -0.41 -24.41 -6.80
CA ALA A 335 0.59 -23.49 -7.32
C ALA A 335 1.73 -23.27 -6.29
N ARG A 336 1.38 -23.04 -5.03
CA ARG A 336 2.37 -22.86 -3.97
C ARG A 336 3.12 -24.15 -3.60
N ALA A 337 2.46 -25.30 -3.62
CA ALA A 337 3.10 -26.57 -3.32
C ALA A 337 4.15 -26.95 -4.38
N LYS A 338 3.91 -26.56 -5.64
CA LYS A 338 4.88 -26.63 -6.72
C LYS A 338 6.08 -25.72 -6.46
N SER A 339 5.85 -24.45 -6.13
CA SER A 339 6.95 -23.47 -5.92
C SER A 339 7.84 -23.79 -4.72
N LEU A 340 7.31 -24.43 -3.68
CA LEU A 340 8.07 -24.80 -2.48
C LEU A 340 8.77 -26.17 -2.55
N GLY A 341 8.63 -26.91 -3.65
CA GLY A 341 9.32 -28.20 -3.82
C GLY A 341 8.92 -29.26 -2.79
N PHE A 342 7.71 -29.22 -2.23
CA PHE A 342 7.23 -30.25 -1.29
C PHE A 342 7.29 -31.66 -1.93
N THR A 343 7.59 -32.69 -1.14
CA THR A 343 7.49 -34.11 -1.56
C THR A 343 6.03 -34.48 -1.88
N GLU A 344 5.81 -35.45 -2.77
CA GLU A 344 4.46 -35.81 -3.26
C GLU A 344 3.46 -36.13 -2.14
N GLU A 345 3.91 -36.74 -1.04
CA GLU A 345 3.08 -37.09 0.13
C GLU A 345 2.53 -35.85 0.87
N VAL A 346 3.30 -34.76 0.96
CA VAL A 346 2.85 -33.49 1.58
C VAL A 346 2.00 -32.67 0.61
N ARG A 347 2.25 -32.82 -0.71
CA ARG A 347 1.43 -32.22 -1.76
C ARG A 347 0.02 -32.80 -1.80
N SER A 348 -0.09 -34.12 -1.63
CA SER A 348 -1.34 -34.89 -1.61
C SER A 348 -2.29 -34.35 -0.52
N ASN A 349 -1.92 -34.44 0.75
CA ASN A 349 -2.86 -34.11 1.84
C ASN A 349 -3.24 -32.61 1.96
N TYR A 350 -2.33 -31.67 1.64
CA TYR A 350 -2.60 -30.23 1.80
C TYR A 350 -3.45 -29.61 0.66
N SER A 351 -3.40 -30.21 -0.54
CA SER A 351 -4.05 -29.67 -1.74
C SER A 351 -5.11 -30.57 -2.36
N GLU A 352 -5.36 -31.74 -1.78
CA GLU A 352 -6.50 -32.59 -2.12
C GLU A 352 -7.83 -31.88 -1.85
N MET A 353 -8.80 -32.10 -2.74
CA MET A 353 -10.09 -31.41 -2.65
C MET A 353 -10.85 -31.77 -1.37
N ASP A 354 -10.76 -33.02 -0.93
CA ASP A 354 -11.53 -33.47 0.23
C ASP A 354 -11.01 -32.83 1.52
N TYR A 355 -9.68 -32.78 1.70
CA TYR A 355 -9.08 -32.03 2.80
C TYR A 355 -9.43 -30.53 2.76
N VAL A 356 -9.40 -29.90 1.58
CA VAL A 356 -9.78 -28.50 1.40
C VAL A 356 -11.24 -28.26 1.80
N ARG A 357 -12.16 -29.15 1.39
CA ARG A 357 -13.58 -29.07 1.76
C ARG A 357 -13.78 -29.25 3.25
N GLU A 358 -13.13 -30.25 3.87
CA GLU A 358 -13.21 -30.50 5.30
C GLU A 358 -12.71 -29.29 6.12
N GLU A 359 -11.61 -28.67 5.70
CA GLU A 359 -11.06 -27.49 6.39
C GLU A 359 -11.97 -26.27 6.27
N LEU A 360 -12.57 -26.06 5.09
CA LEU A 360 -13.56 -24.99 4.89
C LEU A 360 -14.84 -25.25 5.69
N GLU A 361 -15.33 -26.49 5.76
CA GLU A 361 -16.47 -26.84 6.60
C GLU A 361 -16.16 -26.68 8.09
N PHE A 362 -14.95 -27.00 8.52
CA PHE A 362 -14.50 -26.72 9.89
C PHE A 362 -14.51 -25.22 10.18
N ALA A 363 -13.98 -24.39 9.28
CA ALA A 363 -14.03 -22.94 9.42
C ALA A 363 -15.48 -22.41 9.43
N ARG A 364 -16.36 -22.94 8.57
CA ARG A 364 -17.78 -22.59 8.54
C ARG A 364 -18.47 -22.88 9.86
N ARG A 365 -18.17 -24.01 10.51
CA ARG A 365 -18.68 -24.33 11.86
C ARG A 365 -18.20 -23.34 12.91
N VAL A 366 -16.93 -22.95 12.89
CA VAL A 366 -16.39 -21.91 13.78
C VAL A 366 -17.14 -20.59 13.59
N PHE A 367 -17.36 -20.17 12.34
CA PHE A 367 -18.10 -18.95 12.05
C PHE A 367 -19.57 -19.02 12.45
N ALA A 368 -20.23 -20.16 12.24
CA ALA A 368 -21.62 -20.37 12.65
C ALA A 368 -21.82 -20.28 14.17
N GLN A 369 -20.82 -20.68 14.96
CA GLN A 369 -20.81 -20.51 16.42
C GLN A 369 -20.61 -19.06 16.87
N ASN A 370 -20.19 -18.16 15.96
CA ASN A 370 -19.85 -16.76 16.24
C ASN A 370 -20.59 -15.81 15.26
N PRO A 371 -21.93 -15.67 15.37
CA PRO A 371 -22.76 -14.98 14.38
C PRO A 371 -22.48 -13.46 14.25
N VAL A 372 -21.78 -12.86 15.22
CA VAL A 372 -21.38 -11.44 15.17
C VAL A 372 -20.25 -11.21 14.18
N TRP A 373 -19.45 -12.24 13.86
CA TRP A 373 -18.30 -12.12 12.97
C TRP A 373 -18.78 -12.07 11.51
N PRO A 374 -18.52 -10.97 10.76
CA PRO A 374 -18.79 -10.95 9.34
C PRO A 374 -17.92 -11.99 8.64
N VAL A 375 -18.52 -12.81 7.78
CA VAL A 375 -17.79 -13.76 6.95
C VAL A 375 -17.72 -13.22 5.53
N ILE A 376 -16.51 -12.89 5.09
CA ILE A 376 -16.24 -12.26 3.81
C ILE A 376 -15.69 -13.30 2.85
N GLU A 377 -16.40 -13.52 1.74
CA GLU A 377 -15.93 -14.34 0.64
C GLU A 377 -14.92 -13.57 -0.20
N VAL A 378 -13.69 -14.10 -0.31
CA VAL A 378 -12.55 -13.43 -0.98
C VAL A 378 -12.24 -13.96 -2.37
N THR A 379 -13.03 -14.90 -2.89
CA THR A 379 -12.80 -15.51 -4.21
C THR A 379 -12.83 -14.47 -5.32
N GLY A 380 -11.75 -14.38 -6.09
CA GLY A 380 -11.65 -13.49 -7.24
C GLY A 380 -11.62 -11.99 -6.90
N LYS A 381 -11.58 -11.63 -5.62
CA LYS A 381 -11.56 -10.23 -5.18
C LYS A 381 -10.14 -9.71 -5.00
N ALA A 382 -9.94 -8.45 -5.34
CA ALA A 382 -8.71 -7.75 -5.03
C ALA A 382 -8.58 -7.52 -3.50
N ILE A 383 -7.35 -7.27 -3.05
CA ILE A 383 -7.08 -6.99 -1.64
C ILE A 383 -7.74 -5.66 -1.23
N GLU A 384 -7.69 -4.68 -2.12
CA GLU A 384 -8.29 -3.36 -2.01
C GLU A 384 -9.80 -3.46 -1.78
N GLU A 385 -10.50 -4.27 -2.58
CA GLU A 385 -11.94 -4.49 -2.48
C GLU A 385 -12.32 -5.15 -1.15
N THR A 386 -11.61 -6.20 -0.77
CA THR A 386 -11.84 -6.91 0.50
C THR A 386 -11.58 -5.98 1.69
N SER A 387 -10.53 -5.16 1.61
CA SER A 387 -10.23 -4.16 2.64
C SER A 387 -11.33 -3.11 2.77
N ALA A 388 -11.92 -2.65 1.66
CA ALA A 388 -12.99 -1.68 1.66
C ALA A 388 -14.25 -2.21 2.37
N VAL A 389 -14.59 -3.48 2.14
CA VAL A 389 -15.71 -4.16 2.84
C VAL A 389 -15.44 -4.22 4.34
N ILE A 390 -14.26 -4.66 4.76
CA ILE A 390 -13.88 -4.74 6.18
C ILE A 390 -13.94 -3.36 6.84
N LEU A 391 -13.34 -2.34 6.22
CA LEU A 391 -13.29 -0.99 6.78
C LEU A 391 -14.68 -0.36 6.86
N ARG A 392 -15.55 -0.60 5.88
CA ARG A 392 -16.94 -0.14 5.94
C ARG A 392 -17.66 -0.74 7.14
N LEU A 393 -17.60 -2.07 7.31
CA LEU A 393 -18.23 -2.75 8.44
C LEU A 393 -17.64 -2.33 9.79
N TYR A 394 -16.31 -2.18 9.85
CA TYR A 394 -15.61 -1.71 11.04
C TYR A 394 -16.04 -0.29 11.45
N GLN A 395 -16.14 0.63 10.50
CA GLN A 395 -16.54 2.01 10.80
C GLN A 395 -18.02 2.16 11.10
N ASP A 396 -18.89 1.41 10.43
CA ASP A 396 -20.33 1.41 10.69
C ASP A 396 -20.66 0.96 12.12
N ARG A 397 -19.93 -0.06 12.60
CA ARG A 397 -20.03 -0.53 13.99
C ARG A 397 -19.53 0.51 14.98
N LYS A 398 -18.38 1.13 14.70
CA LYS A 398 -17.77 2.14 15.57
C LYS A 398 -18.55 3.45 15.63
N HIS A 399 -19.19 3.82 14.54
CA HIS A 399 -19.94 5.05 14.38
C HIS A 399 -21.32 4.71 13.81
N ARG A 400 -22.27 4.41 14.70
CA ARG A 400 -23.68 4.16 14.33
C ARG A 400 -24.27 5.42 13.72
N CYS A 401 -24.14 5.56 12.41
CA CYS A 401 -24.64 6.69 11.63
C CYS A 401 -25.83 6.25 10.78
N SER A 402 -26.72 7.18 10.45
CA SER A 402 -27.85 6.92 9.56
C SER A 402 -27.42 6.47 8.16
N MET A 403 -26.25 6.93 7.71
CA MET A 403 -25.60 6.47 6.48
C MET A 403 -24.21 5.90 6.79
N PRO A 404 -24.00 4.59 6.53
CA PRO A 404 -22.69 3.94 6.70
C PRO A 404 -21.64 4.57 5.79
N ARG A 405 -20.53 5.05 6.36
CA ARG A 405 -19.45 5.71 5.61
C ARG A 405 -18.10 5.57 6.29
N ILE A 406 -17.04 5.68 5.48
CA ILE A 406 -15.66 5.77 5.98
C ILE A 406 -15.33 7.26 6.15
N SER A 407 -15.07 7.71 7.38
CA SER A 407 -14.79 9.13 7.69
C SER A 407 -13.38 9.35 8.20
N LYS A 408 -12.78 10.49 7.83
CA LYS A 408 -11.49 10.96 8.32
C LYS A 408 -11.51 12.47 8.53
N ARG A 409 -10.96 12.93 9.65
CA ARG A 409 -10.73 14.35 9.93
C ARG A 409 -9.34 14.74 9.43
N TYR A 410 -9.26 15.89 8.78
CA TYR A 410 -8.02 16.51 8.29
C TYR A 410 -7.63 17.69 9.19
#